data_AF-A0A1H4DCV0-F1
#
_entry.id   AF-A0A1H4DCV0-F1
#
_cell.length_a   1.000
_cell.length_b   1.000
_cell.length_c   1.000
_cell.angle_alpha   90.00
_cell.angle_beta   90.00
_cell.angle_gamma   90.00
#
_symmetry.space_group_name_H-M   'P 1'
#
loop_
_entity.id
_entity.type
_entity.pdbx_description
1 polymer ?
#
loop_
_entity_poly.entity_id
_entity_poly.type
_entity_poly.pdbx_seq_one_letter_code
_entity_poly.pdbx_strand_id
1 'polypeptide(L)'
;MIEVIKSPTPVAEKTQWTVFLAGPMNGAPSWQVQAPKAAANVGINGVTFLNPRKTERFVTGTYQVNWETFGLRMCDVILFWIPPQARPMKPWRYYAITTRLEMAENLARGHKVIIGIDPEFKNEKGEDMAGIHHLRRMAKYYGVENIHTSLEDCMKELKEWMERPRKAEEKVHHMDGPAFEPMDKLSRTIKPSTSRNETLMEHWNQTVSPGDTVYINGDFGAEEWRLFLNGTIIQQ
;
A
#
# COMPACT_ATOMS: atom_id res chain seq x y z
N MET A 1 -18.59 0.85 -1.95
CA MET A 1 -18.40 1.13 -0.51
C MET A 1 -16.92 1.46 -0.28
N ILE A 2 -16.61 2.33 0.69
CA ILE A 2 -15.24 2.52 1.18
C ILE A 2 -15.11 1.78 2.51
N GLU A 3 -14.11 0.92 2.64
CA GLU A 3 -13.79 0.20 3.87
C GLU A 3 -12.46 0.70 4.44
N VAL A 4 -12.27 0.58 5.77
CA VAL A 4 -11.00 0.87 6.43
C VAL A 4 -10.65 -0.25 7.40
N ILE A 5 -9.56 -0.95 7.14
CA ILE A 5 -8.99 -1.95 8.05
C ILE A 5 -7.81 -1.30 8.75
N LYS A 6 -7.84 -1.26 10.09
CA LYS A 6 -6.79 -0.65 10.90
C LYS A 6 -5.92 -1.73 11.53
N SER A 7 -4.62 -1.51 11.61
CA SER A 7 -3.74 -2.36 12.43
C SER A 7 -4.23 -2.37 13.90
N PRO A 8 -4.26 -3.54 14.58
CA PRO A 8 -3.72 -4.84 14.15
C PRO A 8 -4.73 -5.78 13.47
N THR A 9 -5.92 -5.30 13.08
CA THR A 9 -6.95 -6.15 12.48
C THR A 9 -6.43 -6.83 11.20
N PRO A 10 -6.45 -8.16 11.09
CA PRO A 10 -6.00 -8.85 9.88
C PRO A 10 -6.96 -8.56 8.73
N VAL A 11 -6.41 -8.56 7.51
CA VAL A 11 -7.24 -8.58 6.30
C VAL A 11 -7.81 -9.99 6.19
N ALA A 12 -9.14 -10.10 6.14
CA ALA A 12 -9.80 -11.40 6.04
C ALA A 12 -9.88 -11.89 4.59
N GLU A 13 -10.26 -10.99 3.69
CA GLU A 13 -10.37 -11.24 2.25
C GLU A 13 -10.24 -9.93 1.49
N LYS A 14 -9.62 -9.99 0.31
CA LYS A 14 -9.49 -8.91 -0.64
C LYS A 14 -10.58 -9.03 -1.70
N THR A 15 -11.62 -8.20 -1.56
CA THR A 15 -12.82 -8.24 -2.42
C THR A 15 -12.90 -7.07 -3.41
N GLN A 16 -12.05 -6.06 -3.25
CA GLN A 16 -12.06 -4.83 -4.03
C GLN A 16 -10.64 -4.23 -4.09
N TRP A 17 -10.49 -3.02 -4.65
CA TRP A 17 -9.21 -2.34 -4.66
C TRP A 17 -8.69 -2.16 -3.22
N THR A 18 -7.42 -2.47 -2.96
CA THR A 18 -6.79 -2.23 -1.67
C THR A 18 -5.72 -1.17 -1.78
N VAL A 19 -5.78 -0.18 -0.87
CA VAL A 19 -4.83 0.93 -0.84
C VAL A 19 -4.16 0.99 0.52
N PHE A 20 -2.83 0.91 0.55
CA PHE A 20 -2.08 1.06 1.79
C PHE A 20 -1.79 2.53 2.09
N LEU A 21 -2.15 2.99 3.29
CA LEU A 21 -1.96 4.37 3.74
C LEU A 21 -0.58 4.56 4.39
N ALA A 22 0.45 4.64 3.55
CA ALA A 22 1.83 4.86 3.99
C ALA A 22 2.10 6.33 4.34
N GLY A 23 2.89 6.56 5.39
CA GLY A 23 3.19 7.92 5.85
C GLY A 23 3.68 7.94 7.30
N PRO A 24 4.21 9.08 7.77
CA PRO A 24 4.64 9.19 9.15
C PRO A 24 3.44 9.02 10.09
N MET A 25 3.65 8.25 11.15
CA MET A 25 2.73 8.14 12.29
C MET A 25 3.29 8.83 13.54
N ASN A 26 4.59 8.69 13.78
CA ASN A 26 5.27 9.31 14.91
C ASN A 26 5.55 10.78 14.59
N GLY A 27 5.10 11.68 15.47
CA GLY A 27 5.22 13.12 15.26
C GLY A 27 4.21 13.71 14.28
N ALA A 28 3.39 12.89 13.61
CA ALA A 28 2.44 13.31 12.58
C ALA A 28 1.01 13.43 13.13
N PRO A 29 0.16 14.28 12.52
CA PRO A 29 -1.28 14.27 12.78
C PRO A 29 -1.92 12.93 12.38
N SER A 30 -3.16 12.69 12.80
CA SER A 30 -3.97 11.52 12.39
C SER A 30 -4.54 11.67 10.98
N TRP A 31 -3.69 11.97 10.00
CA TRP A 31 -4.10 12.20 8.62
C TRP A 31 -4.80 11.00 7.99
N GLN A 32 -4.51 9.77 8.42
CA GLN A 32 -5.14 8.56 7.89
C GLN A 32 -6.67 8.53 8.12
N VAL A 33 -7.20 9.29 9.09
CA VAL A 33 -8.66 9.41 9.31
C VAL A 33 -9.33 10.34 8.29
N GLN A 34 -8.54 11.12 7.55
CA GLN A 34 -9.02 12.03 6.51
C GLN A 34 -9.05 11.33 5.14
N ALA A 35 -8.20 10.33 4.90
CA ALA A 35 -8.12 9.63 3.62
C ALA A 35 -9.48 9.06 3.13
N PRO A 36 -10.29 8.36 3.95
CA PRO A 36 -11.61 7.89 3.49
C PRO A 36 -12.58 9.03 3.17
N LYS A 37 -12.45 10.17 3.86
CA LYS A 37 -13.27 11.37 3.59
C LYS A 37 -12.87 12.02 2.27
N ALA A 38 -11.57 12.19 2.04
CA ALA A 38 -11.04 12.69 0.77
C ALA A 38 -11.45 11.79 -0.40
N ALA A 39 -11.38 10.46 -0.23
CA ALA A 39 -11.83 9.49 -1.21
C ALA A 39 -13.33 9.63 -1.53
N ALA A 40 -14.17 9.76 -0.50
CA ALA A 40 -15.61 9.98 -0.67
C ALA A 40 -15.91 11.30 -1.39
N ASN A 41 -15.18 12.38 -1.06
CA ASN A 41 -15.36 13.71 -1.67
C ASN A 41 -15.08 13.70 -3.18
N VAL A 42 -14.14 12.87 -3.66
CA VAL A 42 -13.85 12.73 -5.10
C VAL A 42 -14.69 11.63 -5.77
N GLY A 43 -15.55 10.96 -5.00
CA GLY A 43 -16.49 9.95 -5.48
C GLY A 43 -15.90 8.55 -5.68
N ILE A 44 -14.81 8.20 -5.00
CA ILE A 44 -14.27 6.83 -5.03
C ILE A 44 -15.23 5.87 -4.34
N ASN A 45 -15.42 4.71 -4.93
CA ASN A 45 -16.10 3.55 -4.37
C ASN A 45 -15.31 2.28 -4.69
N GLY A 46 -15.55 1.20 -3.95
CA GLY A 46 -14.94 -0.09 -4.29
C GLY A 46 -13.49 -0.17 -3.82
N VAL A 47 -13.18 0.41 -2.65
CA VAL A 47 -11.82 0.47 -2.10
C VAL A 47 -11.80 0.13 -0.61
N THR A 48 -10.81 -0.65 -0.21
CA THR A 48 -10.45 -0.94 1.18
C THR A 48 -9.11 -0.25 1.50
N PHE A 49 -9.12 0.67 2.46
CA PHE A 49 -7.91 1.32 2.95
C PHE A 49 -7.28 0.50 4.07
N LEU A 50 -6.01 0.13 3.89
CA LEU A 50 -5.18 -0.48 4.94
C LEU A 50 -4.48 0.63 5.71
N ASN A 51 -4.89 0.84 6.96
CA ASN A 51 -4.38 1.90 7.82
C ASN A 51 -3.40 1.34 8.86
N PRO A 52 -2.08 1.59 8.73
CA PRO A 52 -1.09 1.06 9.65
C PRO A 52 -1.16 1.69 11.05
N ARG A 53 -1.88 2.80 11.22
CA ARG A 53 -2.00 3.48 12.52
C ARG A 53 -2.80 2.62 13.51
N LYS A 54 -2.06 2.07 14.48
CA LYS A 54 -2.56 1.20 15.55
C LYS A 54 -3.78 1.79 16.27
N THR A 55 -4.82 0.96 16.44
CA THR A 55 -5.94 1.22 17.35
C THR A 55 -5.61 0.85 18.80
N GLU A 56 -4.68 -0.08 19.00
CA GLU A 56 -4.31 -0.61 20.31
C GLU A 56 -2.90 -0.22 20.73
N ARG A 57 -2.75 0.10 22.03
CA ARG A 57 -1.47 0.54 22.61
C ARG A 57 -0.43 -0.58 22.71
N PHE A 58 -0.85 -1.85 22.67
CA PHE A 58 -0.01 -3.03 22.99
C PHE A 58 0.23 -3.99 21.83
N VAL A 59 0.23 -3.51 20.58
CA VAL A 59 0.69 -4.30 19.45
C VAL A 59 2.22 -4.40 19.50
N THR A 60 2.74 -5.62 19.68
CA THR A 60 4.19 -5.89 19.67
C THR A 60 4.87 -5.32 18.41
N GLY A 61 6.12 -4.88 18.54
CA GLY A 61 6.86 -4.28 17.42
C GLY A 61 6.92 -5.19 16.19
N THR A 62 7.19 -6.48 16.40
CA THR A 62 7.28 -7.47 15.32
C THR A 62 5.95 -7.71 14.61
N TYR A 63 4.84 -7.81 15.34
CA TYR A 63 3.53 -7.99 14.70
C TYR A 63 3.17 -6.79 13.83
N GLN A 64 3.43 -5.57 14.31
CA GLN A 64 3.19 -4.36 13.53
C GLN A 64 3.98 -4.37 12.23
N VAL A 65 5.29 -4.66 12.30
CA VAL A 65 6.17 -4.70 11.13
C VAL A 65 5.68 -5.76 10.14
N ASN A 66 5.28 -6.94 10.62
CA ASN A 66 4.74 -7.99 9.76
C ASN A 66 3.42 -7.58 9.10
N TRP A 67 2.51 -6.93 9.85
CA TRP A 67 1.24 -6.43 9.31
C TRP A 67 1.46 -5.35 8.25
N GLU A 68 2.37 -4.40 8.50
CA GLU A 68 2.75 -3.34 7.56
C GLU A 68 3.39 -3.94 6.30
N THR A 69 4.33 -4.88 6.48
CA THR A 69 5.02 -5.56 5.37
C THR A 69 4.03 -6.33 4.50
N PHE A 70 3.17 -7.15 5.10
CA PHE A 70 2.15 -7.90 4.37
C PHE A 70 1.18 -6.95 3.63
N GLY A 71 0.71 -5.89 4.31
CA GLY A 71 -0.20 -4.91 3.73
C GLY A 71 0.40 -4.14 2.54
N LEU A 72 1.67 -3.74 2.63
CA LEU A 72 2.39 -3.08 1.53
C LEU A 72 2.49 -4.00 0.31
N ARG A 73 2.84 -5.27 0.52
CA ARG A 73 3.01 -6.26 -0.56
C ARG A 73 1.70 -6.69 -1.21
N MET A 74 0.64 -6.78 -0.42
CA MET A 74 -0.67 -7.25 -0.89
C MET A 74 -1.47 -6.18 -1.61
N CYS A 75 -1.30 -4.90 -1.25
CA CYS A 75 -2.14 -3.83 -1.80
C CYS A 75 -1.90 -3.54 -3.29
N ASP A 76 -2.92 -3.01 -3.96
CA ASP A 76 -2.83 -2.66 -5.39
C ASP A 76 -2.13 -1.31 -5.59
N VAL A 77 -2.33 -0.40 -4.65
CA VAL A 77 -1.78 0.96 -4.69
C VAL A 77 -1.27 1.34 -3.30
N ILE A 78 -0.11 1.99 -3.24
CA ILE A 78 0.40 2.56 -2.00
C ILE A 78 0.27 4.08 -2.09
N LEU A 79 -0.48 4.66 -1.17
CA LEU A 79 -0.58 6.11 -1.01
C LEU A 79 0.41 6.55 0.06
N PHE A 80 1.47 7.25 -0.37
CA PHE A 80 2.39 7.95 0.53
C PHE A 80 1.92 9.38 0.75
N TRP A 81 1.49 9.72 1.97
CA TRP A 81 1.20 11.11 2.37
C TRP A 81 2.16 11.57 3.46
N ILE A 82 2.84 12.70 3.23
CA ILE A 82 3.75 13.34 4.20
C ILE A 82 3.12 14.65 4.70
N PRO A 83 2.45 14.65 5.86
CA PRO A 83 1.91 15.86 6.48
C PRO A 83 2.99 16.65 7.24
N PRO A 84 2.70 17.92 7.63
CA PRO A 84 3.54 18.68 8.55
C PRO A 84 3.79 17.92 9.85
N GLN A 85 4.95 18.16 10.44
CA GLN A 85 5.29 17.62 11.75
C GLN A 85 4.44 18.32 12.83
N ALA A 86 3.55 17.56 13.47
CA ALA A 86 2.66 18.07 14.52
C ALA A 86 3.29 18.02 15.93
N ARG A 87 4.32 17.18 16.15
CA ARG A 87 5.00 17.07 17.45
C ARG A 87 6.52 16.90 17.28
N PRO A 88 7.33 17.38 18.23
CA PRO A 88 8.77 17.15 18.22
C PRO A 88 9.13 15.67 18.13
N MET A 89 10.19 15.37 17.36
CA MET A 89 10.75 14.03 17.28
C MET A 89 11.72 13.78 18.44
N LYS A 90 11.99 12.50 18.73
CA LYS A 90 13.08 12.14 19.65
C LYS A 90 14.42 12.57 19.05
N PRO A 91 15.44 12.95 19.85
CA PRO A 91 16.69 13.52 19.35
C PRO A 91 17.42 12.68 18.28
N TRP A 92 17.28 11.35 18.34
CA TRP A 92 17.92 10.40 17.42
C TRP A 92 17.07 10.01 16.21
N ARG A 93 15.93 10.67 15.96
CA ARG A 93 15.01 10.29 14.89
C ARG A 93 14.56 11.49 14.08
N TYR A 94 14.76 11.40 12.76
CA TYR A 94 14.20 12.36 11.82
C TYR A 94 12.73 12.06 11.54
N TYR A 95 11.94 13.11 11.35
CA TYR A 95 10.54 12.99 10.95
C TYR A 95 10.42 12.29 9.58
N ALA A 96 9.42 11.41 9.44
CA ALA A 96 9.15 10.63 8.23
C ALA A 96 10.31 9.74 7.71
N ILE A 97 11.34 9.46 8.52
CA ILE A 97 12.50 8.66 8.05
C ILE A 97 12.12 7.27 7.52
N THR A 98 11.29 6.53 8.25
CA THR A 98 10.86 5.17 7.86
C THR A 98 10.04 5.21 6.58
N THR A 99 9.09 6.15 6.50
CA THR A 99 8.26 6.39 5.30
C THR A 99 9.08 6.64 4.06
N ARG A 100 10.19 7.39 4.16
CA ARG A 100 11.07 7.66 3.01
C ARG A 100 11.76 6.39 2.50
N LEU A 101 12.17 5.51 3.41
CA LEU A 101 12.79 4.22 3.08
C LEU A 101 11.76 3.29 2.44
N GLU A 102 10.59 3.14 3.06
CA GLU A 102 9.48 2.35 2.53
C GLU A 102 9.06 2.82 1.13
N MET A 103 9.03 4.14 0.90
CA MET A 103 8.71 4.69 -0.43
C MET A 103 9.73 4.29 -1.47
N ALA A 104 11.03 4.41 -1.17
CA ALA A 104 12.09 4.01 -2.10
C ALA A 104 12.06 2.50 -2.38
N GLU A 105 11.85 1.68 -1.36
CA GLU A 105 11.73 0.22 -1.50
C GLU A 105 10.55 -0.17 -2.39
N ASN A 106 9.37 0.40 -2.17
CA ASN A 106 8.17 0.06 -2.95
C ASN A 106 8.22 0.58 -4.39
N LEU A 107 8.84 1.75 -4.63
CA LEU A 107 9.14 2.22 -5.98
C LEU A 107 10.10 1.25 -6.71
N ALA A 108 11.13 0.77 -6.02
CA ALA A 108 12.09 -0.19 -6.59
C ALA A 108 11.46 -1.57 -6.87
N ARG A 109 10.41 -1.94 -6.14
CA ARG A 109 9.62 -3.17 -6.37
C ARG A 109 8.55 -3.03 -7.46
N GLY A 110 8.37 -1.85 -8.05
CA GLY A 110 7.43 -1.64 -9.15
C GLY A 110 5.98 -1.42 -8.73
N HIS A 111 5.69 -1.18 -7.45
CA HIS A 111 4.32 -0.88 -7.02
C HIS A 111 3.79 0.41 -7.66
N LYS A 112 2.48 0.45 -7.92
CA LYS A 112 1.80 1.73 -8.18
C LYS A 112 1.81 2.55 -6.88
N VAL A 113 2.60 3.62 -6.91
CA VAL A 113 2.74 4.55 -5.80
C VAL A 113 2.11 5.89 -6.18
N ILE A 114 1.30 6.44 -5.27
CA ILE A 114 0.79 7.82 -5.34
C ILE A 114 1.45 8.58 -4.20
N ILE A 115 2.04 9.74 -4.51
CA ILE A 115 2.79 10.54 -3.53
C ILE A 115 2.11 11.89 -3.34
N GLY A 116 1.90 12.25 -2.08
CA GLY A 116 1.53 13.60 -1.70
C GLY A 116 2.39 14.13 -0.55
N ILE A 117 2.74 15.40 -0.66
CA ILE A 117 3.57 16.14 0.30
C ILE A 117 2.82 17.41 0.62
N ASP A 118 2.39 17.53 1.86
CA ASP A 118 1.70 18.71 2.33
C ASP A 118 2.61 19.96 2.17
N PRO A 119 2.13 21.07 1.59
CA PRO A 119 2.88 22.31 1.46
C PRO A 119 3.46 22.84 2.77
N GLU A 120 2.81 22.53 3.90
CA GLU A 120 3.25 22.93 5.25
C GLU A 120 4.34 22.00 5.79
N PHE A 121 4.80 21.00 5.02
CA PHE A 121 5.96 20.19 5.37
C PHE A 121 7.28 20.96 5.24
N LYS A 122 7.47 21.91 6.17
CA LYS A 122 8.57 22.88 6.22
C LYS A 122 9.30 22.80 7.56
N ASN A 123 10.55 23.27 7.58
CA ASN A 123 11.31 23.47 8.82
C ASN A 123 10.86 24.77 9.51
N GLU A 124 11.42 25.07 10.69
CA GLU A 124 11.12 26.28 11.46
C GLU A 124 11.45 27.60 10.74
N LYS A 125 12.22 27.55 9.65
CA LYS A 125 12.57 28.70 8.81
C LYS A 125 11.64 28.85 7.59
N GLY A 126 10.63 27.99 7.45
CA GLY A 126 9.74 27.96 6.29
C GLY A 126 10.35 27.33 5.03
N GLU A 127 11.52 26.68 5.16
CA GLU A 127 12.20 26.01 4.07
C GLU A 127 11.76 24.54 3.97
N ASP A 128 11.99 23.95 2.83
CA ASP A 128 11.77 22.52 2.58
C ASP A 128 12.51 21.65 3.61
N MET A 129 11.78 20.72 4.24
CA MET A 129 12.36 19.78 5.20
C MET A 129 13.47 18.92 4.57
N ALA A 130 14.53 18.67 5.35
CA ALA A 130 15.68 17.91 4.89
C ALA A 130 15.29 16.55 4.27
N GLY A 131 15.87 16.27 3.09
CA GLY A 131 15.64 15.04 2.32
C GLY A 131 14.50 15.14 1.29
N ILE A 132 13.71 16.22 1.26
CA ILE A 132 12.56 16.31 0.34
C ILE A 132 12.97 16.39 -1.13
N HIS A 133 14.06 17.10 -1.45
CA HIS A 133 14.57 17.15 -2.82
C HIS A 133 15.03 15.78 -3.32
N HIS A 134 15.61 14.97 -2.44
CA HIS A 134 16.00 13.60 -2.76
C HIS A 134 14.76 12.72 -3.00
N LEU A 135 13.73 12.86 -2.15
CA LEU A 135 12.46 12.18 -2.32
C LEU A 135 11.83 12.48 -3.68
N ARG A 136 11.70 13.77 -4.04
CA ARG A 136 11.16 14.19 -5.35
C ARG A 136 11.98 13.66 -6.51
N ARG A 137 13.31 13.68 -6.40
CA ARG A 137 14.21 13.11 -7.42
C ARG A 137 14.01 11.61 -7.57
N MET A 138 13.90 10.86 -6.47
CA MET A 138 13.69 9.42 -6.49
C MET A 138 12.34 9.04 -7.09
N ALA A 139 11.28 9.76 -6.71
CA ALA A 139 9.95 9.59 -7.31
C ALA A 139 10.01 9.75 -8.84
N LYS A 140 10.63 10.83 -9.33
CA LYS A 140 10.81 11.07 -10.76
C LYS A 140 11.67 9.99 -11.44
N TYR A 141 12.73 9.53 -10.78
CA TYR A 141 13.61 8.47 -11.30
C TYR A 141 12.85 7.17 -11.56
N TYR A 142 11.90 6.82 -10.69
CA TYR A 142 11.03 5.64 -10.84
C TYR A 142 9.72 5.92 -11.59
N GLY A 143 9.62 7.05 -12.31
CA GLY A 143 8.50 7.32 -13.19
C GLY A 143 7.23 7.85 -12.52
N VAL A 144 7.31 8.31 -11.26
CA VAL A 144 6.18 9.04 -10.66
C VAL A 144 6.07 10.42 -11.31
N GLU A 145 4.98 10.64 -12.04
CA GLU A 145 4.74 11.88 -12.79
C GLU A 145 4.29 13.03 -11.87
N ASN A 146 3.43 12.73 -10.90
CA ASN A 146 2.78 13.71 -10.04
C ASN A 146 3.17 13.52 -8.58
N ILE A 147 3.55 14.61 -7.93
CA ILE A 147 3.68 14.70 -6.47
C ILE A 147 2.67 15.74 -6.01
N HIS A 148 1.60 15.26 -5.39
CA HIS A 148 0.45 16.08 -5.02
C HIS A 148 0.73 16.91 -3.78
N THR A 149 -0.05 17.98 -3.62
CA THR A 149 0.00 18.88 -2.45
C THR A 149 -1.25 18.78 -1.59
N SER A 150 -2.20 17.91 -1.93
CA SER A 150 -3.41 17.67 -1.14
C SER A 150 -3.77 16.19 -1.14
N LEU A 151 -4.43 15.73 -0.07
CA LEU A 151 -5.01 14.38 -0.03
C LEU A 151 -6.10 14.22 -1.09
N GLU A 152 -6.87 15.27 -1.40
CA GLU A 152 -7.89 15.20 -2.45
C GLU A 152 -7.29 14.92 -3.83
N ASP A 153 -6.18 15.57 -4.19
CA ASP A 153 -5.54 15.34 -5.49
C ASP A 153 -4.88 13.96 -5.58
N CYS A 154 -4.31 13.46 -4.47
CA CYS A 154 -3.91 12.05 -4.38
C CYS A 154 -5.09 11.10 -4.65
N MET A 155 -6.27 11.41 -4.12
CA MET A 155 -7.46 10.59 -4.34
C MET A 155 -7.99 10.74 -5.77
N LYS A 156 -7.87 11.91 -6.41
CA LYS A 156 -8.21 12.05 -7.84
C LYS A 156 -7.32 11.13 -8.69
N GLU A 157 -6.01 11.11 -8.47
CA GLU A 157 -5.12 10.19 -9.19
C GLU A 157 -5.48 8.72 -8.90
N LEU A 158 -5.79 8.38 -7.64
CA LEU A 158 -6.23 7.03 -7.29
C LEU A 158 -7.48 6.64 -8.08
N LYS A 159 -8.47 7.52 -8.14
CA LYS A 159 -9.70 7.30 -8.89
C LYS A 159 -9.43 7.11 -10.38
N GLU A 160 -8.66 8.00 -10.98
CA GLU A 160 -8.26 7.92 -12.39
C GLU A 160 -7.53 6.60 -12.69
N TRP A 161 -6.65 6.15 -11.79
CA TRP A 161 -5.99 4.86 -11.91
C TRP A 161 -6.97 3.69 -11.84
N MET A 162 -7.89 3.69 -10.87
CA MET A 162 -8.89 2.63 -10.70
C MET A 162 -9.87 2.55 -11.88
N GLU A 163 -10.26 3.69 -12.43
CA GLU A 163 -11.25 3.83 -13.51
C GLU A 163 -10.61 3.84 -14.91
N ARG A 164 -9.28 3.72 -15.00
CA ARG A 164 -8.56 3.80 -16.28
C ARG A 164 -9.17 2.84 -17.30
N PRO A 165 -9.40 3.28 -18.56
CA PRO A 165 -9.85 2.39 -19.61
C PRO A 165 -8.84 1.26 -19.80
N ARG A 166 -9.34 0.02 -19.79
CA ARG A 166 -8.55 -1.19 -20.06
C ARG A 166 -9.20 -1.97 -21.19
N LYS A 167 -8.39 -2.47 -22.12
CA LYS A 167 -8.85 -3.31 -23.23
C LYS A 167 -9.36 -4.65 -22.70
N ALA A 168 -10.15 -5.36 -23.50
CA ALA A 168 -10.74 -6.63 -23.06
C ALA A 168 -9.66 -7.69 -22.78
N GLU A 169 -8.61 -7.72 -23.60
CA GLU A 169 -7.45 -8.59 -23.47
C GLU A 169 -6.61 -8.33 -22.21
N GLU A 170 -6.65 -7.11 -21.64
CA GLU A 170 -5.95 -6.76 -20.40
C GLU A 170 -6.70 -7.21 -19.14
N LYS A 171 -7.95 -7.70 -19.29
CA LYS A 171 -8.82 -8.16 -18.20
C LYS A 171 -8.87 -9.68 -18.09
N VAL A 172 -8.20 -10.40 -19.00
CA VAL A 172 -8.15 -11.85 -19.04
C VAL A 172 -6.70 -12.30 -19.02
N HIS A 173 -6.33 -13.07 -18.00
CA HIS A 173 -4.97 -13.53 -17.77
C HIS A 173 -4.90 -15.04 -17.91
N HIS A 174 -3.84 -15.54 -18.54
CA HIS A 174 -3.47 -16.95 -18.53
C HIS A 174 -2.12 -17.07 -17.84
N MET A 175 -2.10 -17.70 -16.67
CA MET A 175 -0.93 -17.74 -15.79
C MET A 175 -0.64 -19.18 -15.36
N ASP A 176 0.62 -19.47 -15.07
CA ASP A 176 0.98 -20.71 -14.41
C ASP A 176 0.51 -20.68 -12.94
N GLY A 177 0.15 -21.86 -12.42
CA GLY A 177 -0.19 -22.03 -11.03
C GLY A 177 0.96 -21.59 -10.11
N PRO A 178 0.71 -20.71 -9.12
CA PRO A 178 1.77 -20.14 -8.27
C PRO A 178 2.42 -21.17 -7.33
N ALA A 179 1.79 -22.33 -7.13
CA ALA A 179 2.22 -23.36 -6.18
C ALA A 179 2.54 -22.75 -4.80
N PHE A 180 1.55 -22.09 -4.20
CA PHE A 180 1.68 -21.50 -2.87
C PHE A 180 1.93 -22.57 -1.82
N GLU A 181 2.88 -22.32 -0.92
CA GLU A 181 3.03 -23.14 0.29
C GLU A 181 2.00 -22.72 1.35
N PRO A 182 1.64 -23.60 2.32
CA PRO A 182 0.73 -23.23 3.40
C PRO A 182 1.17 -21.96 4.14
N MET A 183 0.21 -21.12 4.53
CA MET A 183 0.52 -19.94 5.33
C MET A 183 1.06 -20.37 6.70
N ASP A 184 2.28 -19.95 7.03
CA ASP A 184 2.69 -19.96 8.42
C ASP A 184 1.77 -19.00 9.20
N LYS A 185 1.32 -19.43 10.39
CA LYS A 185 0.72 -18.48 11.35
C LYS A 185 1.69 -17.31 11.50
N LEU A 186 1.22 -16.08 11.28
CA LEU A 186 1.98 -14.82 11.41
C LEU A 186 2.92 -14.92 12.62
N SER A 187 4.15 -15.31 12.34
CA SER A 187 5.10 -15.77 13.32
C SER A 187 5.98 -14.58 13.68
N ARG A 188 6.46 -14.54 14.93
CA ARG A 188 7.44 -13.52 15.36
C ARG A 188 8.77 -13.61 14.60
N THR A 189 8.95 -14.66 13.81
CA THR A 189 10.11 -14.89 12.96
C THR A 189 9.61 -14.99 11.52
N ILE A 190 10.02 -14.08 10.64
CA ILE A 190 9.80 -14.21 9.20
C ILE A 190 10.50 -15.50 8.78
N LYS A 191 9.75 -16.51 8.33
CA LYS A 191 10.35 -17.69 7.73
C LYS A 191 10.57 -17.43 6.23
N PRO A 192 11.63 -17.97 5.61
CA PRO A 192 11.88 -17.79 4.18
C PRO A 192 10.70 -18.21 3.28
N SER A 193 9.91 -19.23 3.68
CA SER A 193 8.71 -19.72 2.98
C SER A 193 7.65 -18.64 2.79
N THR A 194 7.32 -17.87 3.83
CA THR A 194 6.34 -16.77 3.71
C THR A 194 6.86 -15.66 2.82
N SER A 195 8.17 -15.39 2.81
CA SER A 195 8.74 -14.38 1.93
C SER A 195 8.56 -14.72 0.44
N ARG A 196 8.66 -16.01 0.06
CA ARG A 196 8.38 -16.48 -1.30
C ARG A 196 6.91 -16.28 -1.65
N ASN A 197 6.00 -16.80 -0.83
CA ASN A 197 4.56 -16.69 -1.10
C ASN A 197 4.11 -15.22 -1.16
N GLU A 198 4.57 -14.37 -0.25
CA GLU A 198 4.27 -12.95 -0.30
C GLU A 198 4.81 -12.27 -1.57
N THR A 199 5.97 -12.71 -2.09
CA THR A 199 6.50 -12.20 -3.37
C THR A 199 5.65 -12.66 -4.54
N LEU A 200 5.18 -13.91 -4.53
CA LEU A 200 4.25 -14.43 -5.55
C LEU A 200 2.92 -13.68 -5.53
N MET A 201 2.36 -13.43 -4.34
CA MET A 201 1.17 -12.62 -4.14
C MET A 201 1.38 -11.16 -4.60
N GLU A 202 2.50 -10.55 -4.24
CA GLU A 202 2.90 -9.20 -4.66
C GLU A 202 2.94 -9.09 -6.19
N HIS A 203 3.64 -10.02 -6.86
CA HIS A 203 3.69 -10.05 -8.33
C HIS A 203 2.32 -10.32 -8.97
N TRP A 204 1.52 -11.21 -8.37
CA TRP A 204 0.16 -11.48 -8.84
C TRP A 204 -0.69 -10.21 -8.81
N ASN A 205 -0.73 -9.50 -7.68
CA ASN A 205 -1.56 -8.31 -7.50
C ASN A 205 -1.05 -7.09 -8.28
N GLN A 206 0.24 -7.05 -8.62
CA GLN A 206 0.78 -6.05 -9.56
C GLN A 206 0.39 -6.34 -11.03
N THR A 207 0.07 -7.60 -11.36
CA THR A 207 -0.28 -8.03 -12.73
C THR A 207 -1.79 -8.02 -12.96
N VAL A 208 -2.54 -8.60 -12.01
CA VAL A 208 -3.98 -8.82 -12.07
C VAL A 208 -4.68 -7.72 -11.30
N SER A 209 -5.64 -7.02 -11.92
CA SER A 209 -6.44 -6.01 -11.23
C SER A 209 -7.70 -6.64 -10.61
N PRO A 210 -8.32 -5.99 -9.59
CA PRO A 210 -9.62 -6.41 -9.08
C PRO A 210 -10.67 -6.59 -10.19
N GLY A 211 -11.36 -7.73 -10.19
CA GLY A 211 -12.41 -8.07 -11.16
C GLY A 211 -11.92 -8.65 -12.50
N ASP A 212 -10.62 -8.79 -12.71
CA ASP A 212 -10.08 -9.51 -13.89
C ASP A 212 -10.38 -11.00 -13.81
N THR A 213 -10.42 -11.69 -14.94
CA THR A 213 -10.51 -13.17 -14.97
C THR A 213 -9.12 -13.77 -15.13
N VAL A 214 -8.78 -14.76 -14.33
CA VAL A 214 -7.48 -15.43 -14.38
C VAL A 214 -7.67 -16.92 -14.57
N TYR A 215 -7.19 -17.45 -15.70
CA TYR A 215 -7.10 -18.88 -15.93
C TYR A 215 -5.72 -19.36 -15.46
N ILE A 216 -5.72 -20.32 -14.54
CA ILE A 216 -4.47 -20.91 -14.04
C ILE A 216 -4.26 -22.30 -14.63
N ASN A 217 -3.03 -22.55 -15.08
CA ASN A 217 -2.56 -23.85 -15.55
C ASN A 217 -1.69 -24.49 -14.46
N GLY A 218 -2.07 -25.70 -14.01
CA GLY A 218 -1.29 -26.45 -13.02
C GLY A 218 -1.69 -26.20 -11.58
N ASP A 219 -0.72 -26.32 -10.66
CA ASP A 219 -0.98 -26.34 -9.22
C ASP A 219 -1.07 -24.93 -8.62
N PHE A 220 -2.23 -24.60 -8.04
CA PHE A 220 -2.40 -23.39 -7.26
C PHE A 220 -1.61 -23.44 -5.93
N GLY A 221 -1.53 -24.62 -5.32
CA GLY A 221 -1.00 -24.83 -3.97
C GLY A 221 -2.04 -24.50 -2.88
N ALA A 222 -1.58 -23.85 -1.81
CA ALA A 222 -2.36 -23.60 -0.61
C ALA A 222 -3.50 -22.59 -0.82
N GLU A 223 -4.74 -23.08 -0.70
CA GLU A 223 -5.99 -22.35 -0.99
C GLU A 223 -6.21 -21.09 -0.14
N GLU A 224 -5.66 -21.03 1.07
CA GLU A 224 -5.80 -19.86 1.95
C GLU A 224 -5.23 -18.57 1.36
N TRP A 225 -4.32 -18.66 0.37
CA TRP A 225 -3.78 -17.48 -0.31
C TRP A 225 -4.78 -16.83 -1.26
N ARG A 226 -5.81 -17.54 -1.74
CA ARG A 226 -6.82 -17.00 -2.68
C ARG A 226 -7.48 -15.74 -2.14
N LEU A 227 -7.65 -15.66 -0.82
CA LEU A 227 -8.26 -14.52 -0.13
C LEU A 227 -7.47 -13.22 -0.29
N PHE A 228 -6.21 -13.26 -0.73
CA PHE A 228 -5.34 -12.10 -0.87
C PHE A 228 -4.98 -11.76 -2.31
N LEU A 229 -5.54 -12.47 -3.27
CA LEU A 229 -5.23 -12.31 -4.70
C LEU A 229 -6.33 -11.54 -5.42
N ASN A 230 -5.93 -10.75 -6.41
CA ASN A 230 -6.85 -10.14 -7.34
C ASN A 230 -7.42 -11.14 -8.36
N GLY A 231 -8.62 -10.83 -8.82
CA GLY A 231 -9.28 -11.48 -9.95
C GLY A 231 -10.14 -12.69 -9.58
N THR A 232 -10.98 -13.09 -10.52
CA THR A 232 -11.75 -14.33 -10.49
C THR A 232 -10.88 -15.44 -11.05
N ILE A 233 -10.37 -16.30 -10.15
CA ILE A 233 -9.44 -17.37 -10.48
C ILE A 233 -10.21 -18.61 -10.93
N ILE A 234 -9.93 -19.10 -12.13
CA ILE A 234 -10.51 -20.29 -12.74
C ILE A 234 -9.38 -21.29 -12.98
N GLN A 235 -9.44 -22.43 -12.29
CA GLN A 235 -8.47 -23.50 -12.46
C GLN A 235 -8.90 -24.43 -13.59
N GLN A 236 -8.01 -24.62 -14.57
CA GLN A 236 -8.21 -25.53 -15.70
C GLN A 236 -7.74 -26.95 -15.37
#